data_AF-A0A7L0QAU5-F1
#
_entry.id   AF-A0A7L0QAU5-F1
#
_cell.length_a   1.000
_cell.length_b   1.000
_cell.length_c   1.000
_cell.angle_alpha   90.00
_cell.angle_beta   90.00
_cell.angle_gamma   90.00
#
_symmetry.space_group_name_H-M   'P 1'
#
loop_
_entity.id
_entity.type
_entity.pdbx_description
1 polymer ?
#
loop_
_entity_poly.entity_id
_entity_poly.type
_entity_poly.pdbx_seq_one_letter_code
_entity_poly.pdbx_strand_id
1 'polypeptide(L)'
;QSSVKESGAEEELTPMALARQVEVLKQQLLSSHLEKVLGPGAAVDFADPEGALAKRLLQQLEVAKCSKAAPGKGPARAAPPAGDAVTFELYWRPEQEQFAQSAKVSELEKRLAQLEAAMRCEPDSQ
;
A
#
# COMPACT_ATOMS: atom_id res chain seq x y z
N GLN A 1 36.75 43.45 11.00
CA GLN A 1 35.39 43.85 10.57
C GLN A 1 35.03 43.00 9.36
N SER A 2 34.14 42.02 9.53
CA SER A 2 33.30 41.43 8.48
C SER A 2 32.17 40.68 9.18
N SER A 3 31.09 41.42 9.40
CA SER A 3 29.76 40.93 9.74
C SER A 3 29.04 40.67 8.43
N VAL A 4 28.71 39.43 8.09
CA VAL A 4 27.70 39.11 7.07
C VAL A 4 27.08 37.73 7.37
N LYS A 5 25.87 37.77 7.96
CA LYS A 5 24.71 36.87 7.74
C LYS A 5 24.86 35.37 8.07
N GLU A 6 24.68 35.04 9.35
CA GLU A 6 23.93 33.85 9.75
C GLU A 6 22.63 34.34 10.41
N SER A 7 21.61 34.55 9.58
CA SER A 7 20.25 34.87 10.04
C SER A 7 19.30 34.11 9.13
N GLY A 8 18.81 32.98 9.62
CA GLY A 8 17.89 32.12 8.87
C GLY A 8 17.46 30.82 9.56
N ALA A 9 17.92 30.53 10.78
CA ALA A 9 17.59 29.28 11.49
C ALA A 9 17.21 29.48 12.96
N GLU A 10 16.81 30.69 13.35
CA GLU A 10 15.94 30.84 14.52
C GLU A 10 14.52 30.59 14.03
N GLU A 11 14.24 29.33 13.67
CA GLU A 11 12.87 28.82 13.58
C GLU A 11 12.20 29.23 14.89
N GLU A 12 11.10 29.98 14.82
CA GLU A 12 10.40 30.43 16.02
C GLU A 12 10.04 29.19 16.86
N LEU A 13 10.88 28.86 17.84
CA LEU A 13 10.70 27.83 18.85
C LEU A 13 9.62 28.32 19.82
N THR A 14 8.44 28.60 19.28
CA THR A 14 7.27 28.84 20.08
C THR A 14 6.99 27.54 20.82
N PRO A 15 6.69 27.60 22.13
CA PRO A 15 6.33 26.41 22.91
C PRO A 15 5.23 25.58 22.24
N MET A 16 4.33 26.23 21.48
CA MET A 16 3.29 25.56 20.71
C MET A 16 3.83 24.79 19.49
N ALA A 17 4.80 25.33 18.74
CA ALA A 17 5.42 24.61 17.64
C ALA A 17 6.16 23.36 18.14
N LEU A 18 6.92 23.49 19.24
CA LEU A 18 7.61 22.37 19.85
C LEU A 18 6.63 21.30 20.38
N ALA A 19 5.54 21.71 21.03
CA ALA A 19 4.51 20.78 21.47
C ALA A 19 3.88 20.00 20.30
N ARG A 20 3.63 20.66 19.16
CA ARG A 20 3.15 20.00 17.94
C ARG A 20 4.15 18.98 17.40
N GLN A 21 5.44 19.34 17.36
CA GLN A 21 6.50 18.41 16.93
C GLN A 21 6.57 17.18 17.85
N VAL A 22 6.47 17.37 19.17
CA VAL A 22 6.46 16.26 20.13
C VAL A 22 5.23 15.37 19.94
N GLU A 23 4.04 15.92 19.69
CA GLU A 23 2.83 15.12 19.45
C GLU A 23 2.97 14.29 18.15
N VAL A 24 3.54 14.86 17.09
CA VAL A 24 3.83 14.13 15.85
C VAL A 24 4.82 12.99 16.10
N LEU A 25 5.91 13.24 16.80
CA LEU A 25 6.92 12.21 17.12
C LEU A 25 6.33 11.09 18.00
N LYS A 26 5.51 11.45 18.99
CA LYS A 26 4.78 10.49 19.81
C LYS A 26 3.86 9.62 18.96
N GLN A 27 3.12 10.20 18.03
CA GLN A 27 2.24 9.46 17.14
C GLN A 27 3.03 8.47 16.26
N GLN A 28 4.19 8.87 15.74
CA GLN A 28 5.09 8.01 14.96
C GLN A 28 5.67 6.86 15.81
N LEU A 29 6.05 7.15 17.06
CA LEU A 29 6.53 6.12 17.98
C LEU A 29 5.44 5.10 18.29
N LEU A 30 4.22 5.57 18.54
CA LEU A 30 3.06 4.71 18.77
C LEU A 30 2.74 3.84 17.55
N SER A 31 2.77 4.39 16.34
CA SER A 31 2.54 3.59 15.13
C SER A 31 3.62 2.52 14.93
N SER A 32 4.89 2.85 15.15
CA SER A 32 5.98 1.87 15.06
C SER A 32 5.87 0.79 16.13
N HIS A 33 5.47 1.15 17.34
CA HIS A 33 5.23 0.17 18.39
C HIS A 33 4.04 -0.74 18.08
N LEU A 34 2.95 -0.18 17.56
CA LEU A 34 1.78 -0.95 17.10
C LEU A 34 2.15 -1.94 16.00
N GLU A 35 2.97 -1.55 15.02
CA GLU A 35 3.46 -2.46 13.98
C GLU A 35 4.26 -3.64 14.56
N LYS A 36 5.07 -3.40 15.60
CA LYS A 36 5.83 -4.47 16.29
C LYS A 36 4.92 -5.42 17.08
N VAL A 37 3.87 -4.90 17.71
CA VAL A 37 2.94 -5.70 18.53
C VAL A 37 1.98 -6.50 17.66
N LEU A 38 1.42 -5.87 16.63
CA LEU A 38 0.45 -6.49 15.71
C LEU A 38 1.14 -7.42 14.71
N GLY A 39 2.43 -7.20 14.43
CA GLY A 39 3.22 -7.97 13.49
C GLY A 39 3.18 -7.41 12.06
N PRO A 40 4.18 -7.74 11.23
CA PRO A 40 4.26 -7.26 9.86
C PRO A 40 3.06 -7.74 9.04
N GLY A 41 2.36 -6.81 8.39
CA GLY A 41 1.23 -7.10 7.52
C GLY A 41 -0.13 -7.21 8.22
N ALA A 42 -0.23 -6.90 9.51
CA ALA A 42 -1.51 -6.82 10.20
C ALA A 42 -2.36 -5.65 9.64
N ALA A 43 -3.47 -5.96 8.97
CA ALA A 43 -4.44 -4.98 8.51
C ALA A 43 -5.53 -4.79 9.57
N VAL A 44 -5.64 -3.58 10.11
CA VAL A 44 -6.72 -3.20 11.04
C VAL A 44 -7.75 -2.38 10.27
N ASP A 45 -8.92 -2.98 10.03
CA ASP A 45 -10.06 -2.27 9.47
C ASP A 45 -11.02 -1.85 10.60
N PHE A 46 -11.08 -0.55 10.87
CA PHE A 46 -11.98 0.00 11.88
C PHE A 46 -13.45 0.06 11.42
N ALA A 47 -13.71 -0.03 10.11
CA ALA A 47 -15.06 -0.04 9.56
C ALA A 47 -15.69 -1.45 9.62
N ASP A 48 -14.87 -2.50 9.60
CA ASP A 48 -15.31 -3.90 9.73
C ASP A 48 -14.38 -4.71 10.66
N PRO A 49 -14.46 -4.52 11.99
CA PRO A 49 -13.56 -5.16 12.94
C PRO A 49 -13.68 -6.69 13.00
N GLU A 50 -14.85 -7.25 12.64
CA GLU A 50 -15.11 -8.70 12.65
C GLU A 50 -15.10 -9.34 11.25
N GLY A 51 -14.87 -8.55 10.20
CA GLY A 51 -14.99 -9.01 8.81
C GLY A 51 -16.44 -9.41 8.45
N ALA A 52 -17.44 -8.89 9.14
CA ALA A 52 -18.84 -9.26 8.98
C ALA A 52 -19.43 -8.77 7.64
N LEU A 53 -19.00 -7.61 7.16
CA LEU A 53 -19.43 -7.08 5.86
C LEU A 53 -18.88 -7.95 4.73
N ALA A 54 -17.60 -8.32 4.80
CA ALA A 54 -16.99 -9.23 3.83
C ALA A 54 -17.71 -10.58 3.78
N LYS A 55 -17.99 -11.18 4.95
CA LYS A 55 -18.73 -12.45 5.05
C LYS A 55 -20.14 -12.35 4.47
N ARG A 56 -20.87 -11.27 4.78
CA ARG A 56 -22.22 -11.02 4.26
C ARG A 56 -22.22 -10.85 2.74
N LEU A 57 -21.27 -10.07 2.21
CA LEU A 57 -21.15 -9.87 0.76
C LEU A 57 -20.88 -11.19 0.04
N LEU A 58 -19.94 -11.99 0.54
CA LEU A 58 -19.65 -13.33 -0.01
C LEU A 58 -20.90 -14.21 0.00
N GLN A 59 -21.66 -14.22 1.10
CA GLN A 59 -22.90 -15.01 1.19
C GLN A 59 -23.97 -14.52 0.22
N GLN A 60 -24.15 -13.20 0.07
CA GLN A 60 -25.09 -12.61 -0.87
C GLN A 60 -24.73 -12.95 -2.33
N LEU A 61 -23.44 -12.95 -2.66
CA LEU A 61 -22.96 -13.36 -3.99
C LEU A 61 -23.20 -14.84 -4.26
N GLU A 62 -23.00 -15.72 -3.28
CA GLU A 62 -23.31 -17.15 -3.44
C GLU A 62 -24.81 -17.41 -3.63
N VAL A 63 -25.68 -16.69 -2.91
CA VAL A 63 -27.14 -16.76 -3.12
C VAL A 63 -27.51 -16.30 -4.55
N ALA A 64 -26.94 -15.19 -5.01
CA ALA A 64 -27.17 -14.66 -6.35
C ALA A 64 -26.59 -15.53 -7.48
N LYS A 65 -25.54 -16.32 -7.20
CA LYS A 65 -25.01 -17.33 -8.14
C LYS A 65 -25.97 -18.52 -8.26
N CYS A 66 -26.49 -19.03 -7.15
CA CYS A 66 -27.42 -20.16 -7.13
C CYS A 66 -28.77 -19.84 -7.81
N SER A 67 -29.21 -18.57 -7.83
CA SER A 67 -30.44 -18.16 -8.52
C SER A 67 -30.28 -18.03 -10.06
N LYS A 68 -29.06 -18.00 -10.59
CA LYS A 68 -28.76 -17.78 -12.03
C LYS A 68 -28.04 -18.94 -12.70
N ALA A 69 -28.63 -20.12 -12.70
CA ALA A 69 -28.21 -21.21 -13.59
C ALA A 69 -28.76 -21.00 -15.03
N ALA A 70 -28.29 -19.99 -15.76
CA ALA A 70 -28.42 -19.90 -17.22
C ALA A 70 -27.36 -18.94 -17.81
N PRO A 71 -26.55 -19.36 -18.80
CA PRO A 71 -25.50 -18.52 -19.35
C PRO A 71 -26.07 -17.62 -20.46
N GLY A 72 -25.94 -16.31 -20.33
CA GLY A 72 -26.32 -15.34 -21.35
C GLY A 72 -25.24 -14.28 -21.55
N LYS A 73 -24.62 -14.29 -22.75
CA LYS A 73 -23.58 -13.37 -23.23
C LYS A 73 -24.00 -11.89 -23.16
N GLY A 74 -23.06 -10.98 -22.87
CA GLY A 74 -23.27 -9.52 -22.95
C GLY A 74 -23.39 -8.99 -24.39
N PRO A 75 -23.24 -7.67 -24.66
CA PRO A 75 -23.35 -6.49 -23.80
C PRO A 75 -24.46 -5.50 -24.29
N ALA A 76 -25.12 -4.75 -23.40
CA ALA A 76 -25.86 -3.54 -23.79
C ALA A 76 -26.09 -2.60 -22.60
N ARG A 77 -25.88 -1.31 -22.86
CA ARG A 77 -25.95 -0.19 -21.92
C ARG A 77 -27.41 0.18 -21.56
N ALA A 78 -27.58 0.52 -20.28
CA ALA A 78 -28.64 1.31 -19.64
C ALA A 78 -30.11 0.82 -19.76
N ALA A 79 -30.57 0.15 -18.71
CA ALA A 79 -31.95 0.18 -18.22
C ALA A 79 -31.92 0.08 -16.68
N PRO A 80 -32.88 0.66 -15.93
CA PRO A 80 -32.86 0.61 -14.47
C PRO A 80 -33.02 -0.85 -14.04
N PRO A 81 -32.21 -1.38 -13.10
CA PRO A 81 -32.28 -2.78 -12.75
C PRO A 81 -33.58 -3.02 -11.96
N ALA A 82 -34.52 -3.71 -12.63
CA ALA A 82 -35.45 -4.59 -11.93
C ALA A 82 -34.62 -5.53 -11.04
N GLY A 83 -35.07 -5.69 -9.79
CA GLY A 83 -34.31 -6.32 -8.71
C GLY A 83 -33.64 -7.62 -9.12
N ASP A 84 -32.38 -7.78 -8.70
CA ASP A 84 -31.51 -8.95 -8.89
C ASP A 84 -30.49 -8.91 -10.05
N ALA A 85 -29.83 -7.76 -10.27
CA ALA A 85 -28.61 -7.67 -11.08
C ALA A 85 -27.39 -7.36 -10.19
N VAL A 86 -26.37 -8.23 -10.24
CA VAL A 86 -25.07 -8.00 -9.57
C VAL A 86 -24.16 -7.25 -10.54
N THR A 87 -23.72 -6.05 -10.17
CA THR A 87 -22.81 -5.23 -10.97
C THR A 87 -21.49 -5.06 -10.24
N PHE A 88 -20.38 -5.43 -10.87
CA PHE A 88 -19.03 -5.21 -10.36
C PHE A 88 -18.36 -4.13 -11.19
N GLU A 89 -17.97 -3.03 -10.56
CA GLU A 89 -17.21 -1.96 -11.19
C GLU A 89 -15.77 -1.99 -10.67
N LEU A 90 -14.81 -2.20 -11.56
CA LEU A 90 -13.39 -2.22 -11.25
C LEU A 90 -12.71 -1.07 -11.99
N TYR A 91 -12.20 -0.09 -11.24
CA TYR A 91 -11.35 0.97 -11.76
C TYR A 91 -9.91 0.68 -11.34
N TRP A 92 -9.08 0.22 -12.28
CA TRP A 92 -7.69 -0.16 -11.99
C TRP A 92 -6.74 0.16 -13.15
N ARG A 93 -5.50 0.58 -12.84
CA ARG A 93 -4.42 0.80 -13.82
C ARG A 93 -3.25 -0.16 -13.54
N PRO A 94 -3.32 -1.40 -14.02
CA PRO A 94 -2.36 -2.46 -13.67
C PRO A 94 -0.96 -2.24 -14.25
N GLU A 95 -0.82 -1.50 -15.35
CA GLU A 95 0.45 -1.40 -16.09
C GLU A 95 1.52 -0.58 -15.35
N GLN A 96 1.13 0.51 -14.68
CA GLN A 96 2.07 1.41 -14.01
C GLN A 96 2.71 0.76 -12.78
N GLU A 97 1.91 0.05 -11.98
CA GLU A 97 2.40 -0.61 -10.77
C GLU A 97 3.25 -1.84 -11.11
N GLN A 98 2.85 -2.63 -12.11
CA GLN A 98 3.67 -3.74 -12.61
C GLN A 98 5.01 -3.25 -13.15
N PHE A 99 5.03 -2.18 -13.96
CA PHE A 99 6.27 -1.61 -14.47
C PHE A 99 7.18 -1.13 -13.32
N ALA A 100 6.63 -0.44 -12.32
CA ALA A 100 7.39 0.03 -11.17
C ALA A 100 7.98 -1.12 -10.34
N GLN A 101 7.24 -2.23 -10.17
CA GLN A 101 7.76 -3.42 -9.49
C GLN A 101 8.83 -4.12 -10.32
N SER A 102 8.60 -4.36 -11.61
CA SER A 102 9.57 -5.00 -12.50
C SER A 102 10.87 -4.20 -12.62
N ALA A 103 10.78 -2.86 -12.67
CA ALA A 103 11.96 -2.00 -12.69
C ALA A 103 12.82 -2.14 -11.42
N LYS A 104 12.18 -2.18 -10.23
CA LYS A 104 12.88 -2.39 -8.95
C LYS A 104 13.55 -3.76 -8.90
N VAL A 105 12.86 -4.81 -9.34
CA VAL A 105 13.41 -6.17 -9.37
C VAL A 105 14.60 -6.24 -10.33
N SER A 106 14.48 -5.69 -11.53
CA SER A 106 15.57 -5.68 -12.52
C SER A 106 16.80 -4.89 -12.03
N GLU A 107 16.61 -3.78 -11.32
CA GLU A 107 17.71 -3.04 -10.71
C GLU A 107 18.43 -3.88 -9.64
N LEU A 108 17.68 -4.59 -8.79
CA LEU A 108 18.25 -5.47 -7.78
C LEU A 108 19.01 -6.65 -8.41
N GLU A 109 18.47 -7.26 -9.45
CA GLU A 109 19.15 -8.33 -10.22
C GLU A 109 20.46 -7.83 -10.81
N LYS A 110 20.48 -6.63 -11.39
CA LYS A 110 21.71 -6.02 -11.92
C LYS A 110 22.76 -5.81 -10.83
N ARG A 111 22.36 -5.26 -9.67
CA ARG A 111 23.28 -5.04 -8.54
C ARG A 111 23.80 -6.36 -7.98
N LEU A 112 22.95 -7.39 -7.90
CA LEU A 112 23.33 -8.72 -7.46
C LEU A 112 24.37 -9.33 -8.42
N ALA A 113 24.13 -9.28 -9.73
CA ALA A 113 25.07 -9.79 -10.73
C ALA A 113 26.43 -9.08 -10.69
N GLN A 114 26.45 -7.76 -10.46
CA GLN A 114 27.68 -7.00 -10.28
C GLN A 114 28.44 -7.42 -9.02
N LEU A 115 27.72 -7.64 -7.91
CA LEU A 115 28.30 -8.07 -6.65
C LEU A 115 28.83 -9.50 -6.72
N GLU A 116 28.10 -10.41 -7.37
CA GLU A 116 28.55 -11.77 -7.66
C GLU A 116 29.83 -11.77 -8.51
N ALA A 117 29.88 -10.96 -9.57
CA ALA A 117 31.07 -10.85 -10.41
C ALA A 117 32.29 -10.33 -9.63
N ALA A 118 32.11 -9.33 -8.76
CA ALA A 118 33.18 -8.78 -7.94
C ALA A 118 33.69 -9.76 -6.87
N MET A 119 32.79 -10.56 -6.27
CA MET A 119 33.17 -11.56 -5.26
C MET A 119 33.74 -12.86 -5.84
N ARG A 120 33.45 -13.17 -7.12
CA ARG A 120 33.96 -14.38 -7.79
C ARG A 120 35.41 -14.27 -8.25
N CYS A 121 36.03 -13.10 -8.12
CA CYS A 121 37.44 -12.88 -8.43
C CYS A 121 38.38 -13.37 -7.30
N GLU A 122 38.32 -14.65 -6.95
CA GLU A 122 39.45 -15.39 -6.36
C GLU A 122 39.49 -16.76 -7.04
N PRO A 123 40.17 -16.92 -8.20
CA PRO A 123 40.69 -18.23 -8.53
C PRO A 123 41.76 -18.54 -7.48
N ASP A 124 41.59 -19.65 -6.76
CA ASP A 124 42.63 -20.27 -5.92
C ASP A 124 43.98 -20.13 -6.64
N SER A 125 44.83 -19.24 -6.15
CA SER A 125 46.23 -19.19 -6.58
C SER A 125 46.91 -20.37 -5.91
N GLN A 126 47.05 -21.46 -6.66
CA GLN A 126 47.96 -22.57 -6.37
C GLN A 126 49.39 -22.09 -6.18
#